data_AF-A0A7W0UQ25-F1
#
_entry.id   AF-A0A7W0UQ25-F1
#
_cell.length_a   1.000
_cell.length_b   1.000
_cell.length_c   1.000
_cell.angle_alpha   90.00
_cell.angle_beta   90.00
_cell.angle_gamma   90.00
#
_symmetry.space_group_name_H-M   'P 1'
#
loop_
_entity.id
_entity.type
_entity.pdbx_description
1 polymer ?
#
loop_
_entity_poly.entity_id
_entity_poly.type
_entity_poly.pdbx_seq_one_letter_code
_entity_poly.pdbx_strand_id
1 'polypeptide(L)' 'KRIDTPYPGGESYRQVVYRVREFLDDLPAELGGRRIVVIGHAATRWALDHLLTGTPLDELVGAPFQWQEGWEYVLRR' A
#
# COMPACT_ATOMS: atom_id res chain seq x y z
N LYS A 1 5.31 -9.19 13.99
CA LYS A 1 4.70 -8.62 12.76
C LYS A 1 5.09 -9.52 11.58
N ARG A 2 4.19 -9.88 10.66
CA ARG A 2 4.48 -10.76 9.50
C ARG A 2 5.07 -9.97 8.31
N ILE A 3 6.15 -9.21 8.57
CA ILE A 3 6.76 -8.32 7.56
C ILE A 3 7.33 -9.15 6.42
N ASP A 4 8.20 -10.11 6.75
CA ASP A 4 8.88 -10.97 5.78
C ASP A 4 8.41 -12.42 5.84
N THR A 5 7.77 -12.84 6.94
CA THR A 5 7.22 -14.20 7.09
C THR A 5 5.77 -14.25 6.59
N PRO A 6 5.45 -15.04 5.54
CA PRO A 6 4.10 -15.13 5.01
C PRO A 6 3.11 -15.73 6.01
N TYR A 7 1.84 -15.35 5.92
CA TYR A 7 0.76 -16.11 6.56
C TYR A 7 0.62 -17.49 5.88
N PRO A 8 0.26 -18.58 6.58
CA PRO A 8 0.06 -19.88 5.93
C PRO A 8 -0.96 -19.81 4.78
N GLY A 9 -0.52 -20.16 3.57
CA GLY A 9 -1.35 -20.06 2.35
C GLY A 9 -1.63 -18.62 1.88
N GLY A 10 -0.95 -17.62 2.46
CA GLY A 10 -1.11 -16.22 2.14
C GLY A 10 0.23 -15.50 1.96
N GLU A 11 0.20 -14.19 2.13
CA GLU A 11 1.33 -13.31 1.86
C GLU A 11 1.93 -12.74 3.15
N SER A 12 3.19 -12.35 3.07
CA SER A 12 3.84 -11.44 4.01
C SER A 12 3.48 -10.00 3.64
N TYR A 13 3.64 -9.05 4.57
CA TYR A 13 3.38 -7.65 4.22
C TYR A 13 4.34 -7.11 3.15
N ARG A 14 5.57 -7.64 3.06
CA ARG A 14 6.48 -7.31 1.95
C ARG A 14 5.97 -7.82 0.61
N GLN A 15 5.36 -9.00 0.57
CA GLN A 15 4.71 -9.51 -0.65
C GLN A 15 3.51 -8.65 -1.05
N VAL A 16 2.69 -8.19 -0.10
CA VAL A 16 1.61 -7.24 -0.38
C VAL A 16 2.17 -5.93 -0.96
N VAL A 17 3.31 -5.42 -0.44
CA VAL A 17 3.99 -4.26 -1.02
C VAL A 17 4.36 -4.49 -2.49
N TYR A 18 4.87 -5.67 -2.84
CA TYR A 18 5.16 -6.00 -4.23
C TYR A 18 3.89 -6.00 -5.11
N ARG A 19 2.80 -6.60 -4.64
CA ARG A 19 1.50 -6.58 -5.35
C ARG A 19 0.95 -5.18 -5.58
N VAL A 20 1.04 -4.32 -4.56
CA VAL A 20 0.57 -2.93 -4.68
C VAL A 20 1.48 -2.13 -5.61
N ARG A 21 2.79 -2.41 -5.64
CA ARG A 21 3.70 -1.81 -6.62
C ARG A 21 3.32 -2.19 -8.05
N GLU A 22 3.08 -3.48 -8.33
CA GLU A 22 2.61 -3.93 -9.65
C GLU A 22 1.33 -3.21 -10.07
N PHE A 23 0.34 -3.13 -9.17
CA PHE A 23 -0.88 -2.36 -9.42
C PHE A 23 -0.60 -0.88 -9.74
N LEU A 24 0.24 -0.20 -8.96
CA LEU A 24 0.63 1.18 -9.23
C LEU A 24 1.40 1.32 -10.54
N ASP A 25 2.14 0.29 -10.94
CA ASP A 25 2.91 0.19 -12.18
C ASP A 25 2.02 0.09 -13.45
N ASP A 26 0.80 -0.42 -13.30
CA ASP A 26 -0.19 -0.52 -14.39
C ASP A 26 -1.07 0.74 -14.54
N LEU A 27 -1.30 1.50 -13.47
CA LEU A 27 -2.27 2.62 -13.44
C LEU A 27 -2.11 3.70 -14.53
N PRO A 28 -0.93 4.27 -14.82
CA PRO A 28 -0.79 5.37 -15.78
C PRO A 28 -1.13 4.98 -17.21
N ALA A 29 -0.94 3.71 -17.58
CA ALA A 29 -1.30 3.22 -18.90
C ALA A 29 -2.81 3.26 -19.13
N GLU A 30 -3.60 3.00 -18.08
CA GLU A 30 -5.06 2.90 -18.16
C GLU A 30 -5.77 4.20 -17.75
N LEU A 31 -5.23 4.92 -16.77
CA LEU A 31 -5.94 5.97 -16.01
C LEU A 31 -5.12 7.25 -15.80
N GLY A 32 -4.03 7.46 -16.57
CA GLY A 32 -3.16 8.63 -16.45
C GLY A 32 -3.92 9.97 -16.37
N GLY A 33 -3.55 10.79 -15.38
CA GLY A 33 -4.16 12.11 -15.13
C GLY A 33 -5.54 12.10 -14.47
N ARG A 34 -6.11 10.93 -14.15
CA ARG A 34 -7.39 10.80 -13.46
C ARG A 34 -7.21 10.69 -11.95
N ARG A 35 -8.22 11.14 -11.21
CA ARG A 35 -8.37 10.82 -9.78
C ARG A 35 -9.14 9.51 -9.66
N ILE A 36 -8.59 8.55 -8.93
CA ILE A 36 -9.18 7.23 -8.69
C ILE A 36 -9.41 7.03 -7.20
N VAL A 37 -10.26 6.06 -6.84
CA VAL A 37 -10.47 5.60 -5.46
C VAL A 37 -10.02 4.15 -5.37
N VAL A 38 -9.19 3.84 -4.37
CA VAL A 38 -8.76 2.47 -4.05
C VAL A 38 -9.41 2.08 -2.72
N ILE A 39 -10.23 1.02 -2.74
CA ILE A 39 -10.85 0.45 -1.55
C ILE A 39 -10.11 -0.85 -1.22
N GLY A 40 -9.57 -0.95 -0.02
CA GLY A 40 -8.77 -2.11 0.40
C GLY A 40 -8.71 -2.27 1.91
N HIS A 41 -7.71 -3.01 2.37
CA HIS A 41 -7.51 -3.30 3.79
C HIS A 41 -6.28 -2.56 4.35
N ALA A 42 -6.01 -2.73 5.65
CA ALA A 42 -4.86 -2.12 6.31
C ALA A 42 -3.53 -2.40 5.62
N ALA A 43 -3.33 -3.62 5.10
CA ALA A 43 -2.11 -3.99 4.38
C ALA A 43 -1.94 -3.21 3.06
N THR A 44 -3.03 -2.93 2.36
CA THR A 44 -3.03 -2.07 1.16
C THR A 44 -2.62 -0.65 1.52
N ARG A 45 -3.19 -0.09 2.59
CA ARG A 45 -2.82 1.25 3.08
C ARG A 45 -1.35 1.33 3.49
N TRP A 46 -0.86 0.36 4.27
CA TRP A 46 0.55 0.31 4.67
C TRP A 46 1.49 0.22 3.47
N ALA A 47 1.10 -0.53 2.43
CA ALA A 47 1.87 -0.57 1.21
C ALA A 47 1.87 0.78 0.47
N LEU A 48 0.73 1.47 0.39
CA LEU A 48 0.66 2.81 -0.22
C LEU A 48 1.49 3.84 0.56
N ASP A 49 1.36 3.87 1.90
CA ASP A 49 2.18 4.72 2.77
C ASP A 49 3.67 4.42 2.51
N HIS A 50 4.07 3.14 2.58
CA HIS A 50 5.46 2.75 2.36
C HIS A 50 6.00 3.18 0.98
N LEU A 51 5.24 2.93 -0.09
CA LEU A 51 5.67 3.16 -1.46
C LEU A 51 5.65 4.64 -1.85
N LEU A 52 4.69 5.42 -1.35
CA LEU A 52 4.41 6.77 -1.83
C LEU A 52 4.85 7.88 -0.86
N THR A 53 5.05 7.56 0.43
CA THR A 53 5.61 8.50 1.40
C THR A 53 7.03 8.12 1.84
N GLY A 54 7.47 6.89 1.53
CA GLY A 54 8.79 6.38 1.91
C GLY A 54 8.89 5.93 3.37
N THR A 55 7.78 5.89 4.10
CA THR A 55 7.78 5.45 5.51
C THR A 55 8.17 3.97 5.61
N PRO A 56 9.10 3.56 6.49
CA PRO A 56 9.47 2.16 6.63
C PRO A 56 8.28 1.25 6.97
N LEU A 57 8.19 0.09 6.30
CA LEU A 57 7.04 -0.82 6.45
C LEU A 57 6.89 -1.35 7.88
N ASP A 58 8.00 -1.57 8.58
CA ASP A 58 8.06 -2.04 9.96
C ASP A 58 7.53 -1.02 10.99
N GLU A 59 7.66 0.28 10.69
CA GLU A 59 7.06 1.36 11.47
C GLU A 59 5.54 1.38 11.29
N LEU A 60 5.05 1.16 10.07
CA LEU A 60 3.63 1.24 9.73
C LEU A 60 2.81 0.08 10.30
N VAL A 61 3.32 -1.14 10.19
CA VAL A 61 2.58 -2.34 10.60
C VAL A 61 2.42 -2.34 12.12
N GLY A 62 1.19 -2.26 12.62
CA GLY A 62 0.93 -2.24 14.06
C GLY A 62 1.18 -0.90 14.74
N ALA A 63 1.47 0.17 13.99
CA ALA A 63 1.31 1.53 14.50
C ALA A 63 -0.15 1.77 14.91
N PRO A 64 -0.42 2.65 15.90
CA PRO A 64 -1.77 3.07 16.24
C PRO A 64 -2.55 3.51 14.99
N PHE A 65 -3.77 3.00 14.84
CA PHE A 65 -4.63 3.41 13.74
C PHE A 65 -5.41 4.65 14.13
N GLN A 66 -4.98 5.80 13.62
CA GLN A 66 -5.73 7.05 13.70
C GLN A 66 -6.70 7.10 12.53
N TRP A 67 -7.98 6.83 12.81
CA TRP A 67 -9.02 6.90 11.79
C TRP A 67 -9.16 8.31 11.25
N GLN A 68 -9.35 8.40 9.93
CA GLN A 68 -9.77 9.58 9.20
C GLN A 68 -10.60 9.13 7.98
N GLU A 69 -11.29 10.07 7.32
CA GLU A 69 -12.22 9.77 6.23
C GLU A 69 -11.55 9.09 5.01
N GLY A 70 -10.26 9.34 4.79
CA GLY A 70 -9.49 8.73 3.73
C GLY A 70 -8.03 9.17 3.73
N TRP A 71 -7.26 8.65 2.76
CA TRP A 71 -5.88 9.04 2.53
C TRP A 71 -5.72 9.47 1.08
N GLU A 72 -5.03 10.58 0.86
CA GLU A 72 -4.71 11.08 -0.48
C GLU A 72 -3.24 10.82 -0.79
N TYR A 73 -2.99 10.28 -1.97
CA TYR A 73 -1.64 10.03 -2.47
C TYR A 73 -1.49 10.60 -3.87
N VAL A 74 -0.27 11.06 -4.19
CA VAL A 74 0.10 11.48 -5.53
C VAL A 74 1.10 10.47 -6.08
N LEU A 75 0.70 9.75 -7.13
CA LEU A 75 1.61 8.92 -7.90
C LEU A 75 2.41 9.82 -8.85
N ARG A 76 3.66 10.11 -8.51
CA ARG A 76 4.62 10.79 -9.40
C ARG A 76 5.45 9.72 -10.08
N ARG A 77 5.42 9.70 -11.42
CA ARG A 77 6.36 8.94 -12.24
C ARG A 77 7.28 9.89 -12.97
#